data_AF-A0A7W7Y7M6-F1
#
_entry.id   AF-A0A7W7Y7M6-F1
#
_cell.length_a   1.000
_cell.length_b   1.000
_cell.length_c   1.000
_cell.angle_alpha   90.00
_cell.angle_beta   90.00
_cell.angle_gamma   90.00
#
_symmetry.space_group_name_H-M   'P 1'
#
loop_
_entity.id
_entity.type
_entity.pdbx_description
1 polymer ?
#
loop_
_entity_poly.entity_id
_entity_poly.type
_entity_poly.pdbx_seq_one_letter_code
_entity_poly.pdbx_strand_id
1 'polypeptide(L)'
;MTEESAPPPSPAKPVPPEAGRLWAAWLLSTMVLPSVAGLFLSVGSVYAYVCMLLLVCASLGLHLGACIRLAPELTCLSFFLAVGGWVLMAASFFAGCVLMAIR
;
A
#
# COMPACT_ATOMS: atom_id res chain seq x y z
N MET A 1 -0.32 -37.01 43.75
CA MET A 1 -0.96 -36.39 42.57
C MET A 1 -0.47 -34.95 42.56
N THR A 2 0.54 -34.64 41.75
CA THR A 2 1.10 -33.29 41.61
C THR A 2 0.36 -32.60 40.47
N GLU A 3 -0.43 -31.59 40.80
CA GLU A 3 -1.01 -30.65 39.82
C GLU A 3 0.14 -29.85 39.19
N GLU A 4 0.50 -30.21 37.96
CA GLU A 4 1.38 -29.40 37.13
C GLU A 4 0.60 -28.18 36.65
N SER A 5 0.78 -27.05 37.35
CA SER A 5 0.19 -25.78 36.97
C SER A 5 0.71 -25.38 35.58
N ALA A 6 -0.18 -25.35 34.60
CA ALA A 6 0.12 -24.84 33.27
C ALA A 6 0.72 -23.42 33.35
N PRO A 7 1.70 -23.08 32.49
CA PRO A 7 2.28 -21.75 32.48
C PRO A 7 1.20 -20.70 32.20
N PRO A 8 1.26 -19.53 32.87
CA PRO A 8 0.27 -18.49 32.68
C PRO A 8 0.20 -18.07 31.21
N PRO A 9 -0.99 -17.74 30.68
CA PRO A 9 -1.12 -17.27 29.30
C PRO A 9 -0.22 -16.05 29.11
N SER A 10 0.70 -16.16 28.16
CA SER A 10 1.61 -15.06 27.82
C SER A 10 0.78 -13.83 27.46
N PRO A 11 1.05 -12.64 28.04
CA PRO A 11 0.27 -11.46 27.74
C PRO A 11 0.33 -11.16 26.25
N ALA A 12 -0.84 -11.14 25.59
CA ALA A 12 -0.95 -10.79 24.19
C ALA A 12 -0.29 -9.42 23.99
N LYS A 13 0.85 -9.39 23.29
CA LYS A 13 1.54 -8.14 22.98
C LYS A 13 0.56 -7.26 22.20
N PRO A 14 0.31 -6.01 22.65
CA PRO A 14 -0.50 -5.08 21.89
C PRO A 14 0.12 -4.91 20.50
N VAL A 15 -0.67 -5.07 19.44
CA VAL A 15 -0.23 -4.76 18.08
C VAL A 15 0.12 -3.27 18.05
N PRO A 16 1.36 -2.87 17.74
CA PRO A 16 1.77 -1.49 17.85
C PRO A 16 0.99 -0.62 16.85
N PRO A 17 0.52 0.58 17.26
CA PRO A 17 -0.30 1.47 16.42
C PRO A 17 0.41 1.94 15.14
N GLU A 18 1.72 1.74 15.03
CA GLU A 18 2.51 2.01 13.83
C GLU A 18 2.15 1.10 12.64
N ALA A 19 1.75 -0.15 12.91
CA ALA A 19 1.36 -1.09 11.85
C ALA A 19 0.14 -0.57 11.07
N GLY A 20 -0.85 0.03 11.76
CA GLY A 20 -2.02 0.61 11.11
C GLY A 20 -1.68 1.76 10.17
N ARG A 21 -0.69 2.60 10.53
CA ARG A 21 -0.23 3.70 9.66
C ARG A 21 0.52 3.19 8.43
N LEU A 22 1.32 2.13 8.58
CA LEU A 22 2.04 1.51 7.47
C LEU A 22 1.07 0.85 6.48
N TRP A 23 0.00 0.21 6.98
CA TRP A 23 -1.07 -0.34 6.15
C TRP A 23 -1.85 0.76 5.40
N ALA A 24 -2.16 1.87 6.07
CA ALA A 24 -2.78 3.01 5.42
C ALA A 24 -1.88 3.61 4.33
N ALA A 25 -0.57 3.72 4.59
CA ALA A 25 0.41 4.17 3.60
C ALA A 25 0.52 3.20 2.41
N TRP A 26 0.47 1.89 2.68
CA TRP A 26 0.46 0.86 1.63
C TRP A 26 -0.80 0.96 0.76
N LEU A 27 -1.99 1.10 1.35
CA LEU A 27 -3.24 1.26 0.59
C LEU A 27 -3.27 2.58 -0.22
N LEU A 28 -2.82 3.68 0.39
CA LEU A 28 -2.75 4.98 -0.27
C LEU A 28 -1.81 4.92 -1.48
N SER A 29 -0.65 4.29 -1.31
CA SER A 29 0.34 4.16 -2.37
C SER A 29 -0.05 3.16 -3.45
N THR A 30 -0.79 2.09 -3.14
CA THR A 30 -1.14 1.06 -4.12
C THR A 30 -2.43 1.31 -4.86
N MET A 31 -3.39 2.02 -4.26
CA MET A 31 -4.70 2.27 -4.88
C MET A 31 -4.92 3.74 -5.21
N VAL A 32 -4.87 4.59 -4.19
CA VAL A 32 -5.35 5.98 -4.30
C VAL A 32 -4.46 6.82 -5.21
N LEU A 33 -3.15 6.86 -4.93
CA LEU A 33 -2.23 7.69 -5.70
C LEU A 33 -2.14 7.28 -7.18
N PRO A 34 -2.04 5.98 -7.54
CA PRO A 34 -2.09 5.56 -8.93
C PRO A 34 -3.41 5.92 -9.63
N SER A 35 -4.55 5.76 -8.97
CA SER A 35 -5.84 6.17 -9.56
C SER A 35 -5.89 7.67 -9.82
N VAL A 36 -5.45 8.50 -8.87
CA VAL A 36 -5.39 9.95 -9.05
C VAL A 36 -4.42 10.32 -10.17
N ALA A 37 -3.26 9.66 -10.27
CA ALA A 37 -2.33 9.85 -11.38
C ALA A 37 -2.99 9.55 -12.73
N GLY A 38 -3.76 8.46 -12.83
CA GLY A 38 -4.52 8.11 -14.03
C GLY A 38 -5.55 9.18 -14.44
N LEU A 39 -6.14 9.89 -13.48
CA LEU A 39 -7.07 11.00 -13.77
C LEU A 39 -6.37 12.20 -14.42
N PHE A 40 -5.07 12.42 -14.16
CA PHE A 40 -4.35 13.57 -14.72
C PHE A 40 -4.01 13.42 -16.21
N LEU A 41 -4.06 12.20 -16.77
CA LEU A 41 -3.79 11.96 -18.19
C LEU A 41 -4.77 12.70 -19.13
N SER A 42 -6.02 12.87 -18.72
CA SER A 42 -7.06 13.48 -19.56
C SER A 42 -7.04 15.02 -19.57
N VAL A 43 -6.24 15.65 -18.72
CA VAL A 43 -6.19 17.12 -18.59
C VAL A 43 -5.44 17.77 -19.78
N GLY A 44 -4.60 17.02 -20.49
CA GLY A 44 -3.94 17.49 -21.72
C GLY A 44 -2.92 18.62 -21.53
N SER A 45 -2.53 18.93 -20.30
CA SER A 45 -1.58 19.99 -19.95
C SER A 45 -0.23 19.42 -19.51
N VAL A 46 0.86 20.11 -19.87
CA VAL A 46 2.23 19.76 -19.40
C VAL A 46 2.28 19.64 -17.88
N TYR A 47 1.60 20.54 -17.17
CA TYR A 47 1.53 20.49 -15.70
C TYR A 47 0.84 19.22 -15.19
N ALA A 48 -0.17 18.72 -15.89
CA ALA A 48 -0.86 17.49 -15.52
C ALA A 48 0.02 16.26 -15.70
N TYR A 49 0.82 16.20 -16.76
CA TYR A 49 1.82 15.14 -16.95
C TYR A 49 2.91 15.19 -15.87
N VAL A 50 3.36 16.38 -15.47
CA VAL A 50 4.31 16.53 -14.34
C VAL A 50 3.67 16.05 -13.04
N CYS A 51 2.43 16.45 -12.74
CA CYS A 51 1.69 15.99 -11.56
C CYS A 51 1.50 14.47 -11.55
N MET A 52 1.14 13.87 -12.69
CA MET A 52 1.03 12.42 -12.84
C MET A 52 2.36 11.74 -12.51
N LEU A 53 3.47 12.21 -13.08
CA LEU A 53 4.79 11.63 -12.83
C LEU A 53 5.16 11.71 -11.34
N LEU A 54 4.95 12.87 -10.71
CA LEU A 54 5.20 13.04 -9.28
C LEU A 54 4.36 12.09 -8.42
N LEU A 55 3.08 11.89 -8.75
CA LEU A 55 2.20 10.97 -8.05
C LEU A 55 2.63 9.51 -8.20
N VAL A 56 3.05 9.10 -9.40
CA VAL A 56 3.60 7.76 -9.64
C VAL A 56 4.90 7.55 -8.85
N CYS A 57 5.82 8.52 -8.88
CA CYS A 57 7.06 8.45 -8.10
C CYS A 57 6.78 8.39 -6.58
N ALA A 58 5.84 9.21 -6.08
CA ALA A 58 5.44 9.21 -4.68
C ALA A 58 4.79 7.88 -4.27
N SER A 59 3.91 7.34 -5.12
CA SER A 59 3.30 6.02 -4.94
C SER A 59 4.35 4.92 -4.86
N LEU A 60 5.34 4.90 -5.76
CA LEU A 60 6.43 3.94 -5.74
C LEU A 60 7.28 4.04 -4.47
N GLY A 61 7.67 5.26 -4.08
CA GLY A 61 8.47 5.48 -2.87
C GLY A 61 7.74 5.05 -1.60
N LEU A 62 6.46 5.39 -1.47
CA LEU A 62 5.62 5.00 -0.34
C LEU A 62 5.36 3.49 -0.31
N HIS A 63 5.13 2.85 -1.46
CA HIS A 63 4.93 1.41 -1.56
C HIS A 63 6.17 0.64 -1.08
N LEU A 64 7.35 1.00 -1.59
CA LEU A 64 8.62 0.41 -1.17
C LEU A 64 8.90 0.66 0.31
N GLY A 65 8.69 1.89 0.79
CA GLY A 65 8.87 2.25 2.18
C GLY A 65 7.96 1.46 3.12
N ALA A 66 6.68 1.33 2.77
CA ALA A 66 5.71 0.54 3.51
C ALA A 66 6.09 -0.95 3.50
N CYS A 67 6.47 -1.51 2.35
CA CYS A 67 6.89 -2.90 2.23
C CYS A 67 8.13 -3.21 3.08
N ILE A 68 9.16 -2.36 3.07
CA ILE A 68 10.38 -2.55 3.88
C ILE A 68 10.04 -2.54 5.38
N ARG A 69 9.15 -1.64 5.80
CA ARG A 69 8.75 -1.51 7.20
C ARG A 69 7.80 -2.64 7.66
N LEU A 70 7.01 -3.20 6.74
CA LEU A 70 6.09 -4.32 7.00
C LEU A 70 6.77 -5.70 6.85
N ALA A 71 7.90 -5.79 6.13
CA ALA A 71 8.64 -7.03 5.91
C ALA A 71 8.98 -7.84 7.18
N PRO A 72 9.47 -7.24 8.30
CA PRO A 72 9.80 -8.02 9.49
C PRO A 72 8.58 -8.65 10.17
N GLU A 73 7.38 -8.08 10.01
CA GLU A 73 6.14 -8.59 10.61
C GLU A 73 5.46 -9.66 9.73
N LEU A 74 5.79 -9.73 8.44
CA LEU A 74 5.01 -10.44 7.43
C LEU A 74 5.91 -11.20 6.44
N THR A 75 6.87 -11.98 6.90
CA THR A 75 7.89 -12.62 6.05
C THR A 75 7.32 -13.38 4.84
N CYS A 76 6.27 -14.18 5.00
CA CYS A 76 5.62 -14.89 3.88
C CYS A 76 4.68 -13.98 3.06
N LEU A 77 4.01 -13.02 3.71
CA LEU A 77 3.06 -12.10 3.09
C LEU A 77 3.75 -10.94 2.35
N SER A 78 5.02 -10.66 2.67
CA SER A 78 5.81 -9.56 2.14
C SER A 78 6.05 -9.68 0.63
N PHE A 79 6.24 -10.90 0.12
CA PHE A 79 6.35 -11.16 -1.31
C PHE A 79 5.05 -10.83 -2.05
N PHE A 80 3.91 -11.29 -1.52
CA PHE A 80 2.59 -10.99 -2.09
C PHE A 80 2.22 -9.51 -1.96
N LEU A 81 2.61 -8.85 -0.88
CA LEU A 81 2.42 -7.42 -0.68
C LEU A 81 3.26 -6.59 -1.65
N ALA A 82 4.51 -6.98 -1.88
CA ALA A 82 5.38 -6.34 -2.84
C ALA A 82 4.83 -6.56 -4.25
N VAL A 83 4.81 -7.81 -4.73
CA VAL A 83 4.43 -8.20 -6.11
C VAL A 83 2.97 -7.87 -6.41
N GLY A 84 2.04 -8.24 -5.52
CA GLY A 84 0.62 -7.94 -5.67
C GLY A 84 0.34 -6.45 -5.62
N GLY A 85 1.09 -5.69 -4.82
CA GLY A 85 0.98 -4.23 -4.79
C GLY A 85 1.32 -3.57 -6.13
N TRP A 86 2.30 -4.08 -6.88
CA TRP A 86 2.59 -3.56 -8.23
C TRP A 86 1.43 -3.79 -9.20
N VAL A 87 0.82 -4.97 -9.16
CA VAL A 87 -0.36 -5.29 -9.97
C VAL A 87 -1.52 -4.37 -9.60
N LEU A 88 -1.72 -4.14 -8.30
CA LEU A 88 -2.75 -3.24 -7.79
C LEU A 88 -2.51 -1.78 -8.19
N MET A 89 -1.26 -1.32 -8.17
CA MET A 89 -0.88 0.00 -8.65
C MET A 89 -1.22 0.17 -10.13
N ALA A 90 -0.84 -0.79 -10.97
CA ALA A 90 -1.15 -0.77 -12.40
C ALA A 90 -2.68 -0.77 -12.63
N ALA A 91 -3.41 -1.69 -11.99
CA ALA A 91 -4.86 -1.78 -12.12
C ALA A 91 -5.56 -0.48 -11.66
N SER A 92 -5.10 0.10 -10.56
CA SER A 92 -5.67 1.34 -10.02
C SER A 92 -5.39 2.54 -10.91
N PHE A 93 -4.22 2.61 -11.54
CA PHE A 93 -3.90 3.60 -12.55
C PHE A 93 -4.81 3.47 -13.78
N PHE A 94 -4.98 2.26 -14.30
CA PHE A 94 -5.91 2.00 -15.40
C PHE A 94 -7.36 2.35 -15.03
N ALA A 95 -7.80 2.03 -13.82
CA ALA A 95 -9.14 2.41 -13.34
C ALA A 95 -9.33 3.93 -13.34
N GLY A 96 -8.32 4.70 -12.91
CA GLY A 96 -8.33 6.16 -13.01
C GLY A 96 -8.49 6.64 -14.45
N CYS A 97 -7.74 6.05 -15.39
CA CYS A 97 -7.85 6.37 -16.81
C CYS A 97 -9.26 6.09 -17.37
N VAL A 98 -9.82 4.92 -17.06
CA VAL A 98 -11.14 4.48 -17.55
C VAL A 98 -12.27 5.33 -16.99
N LEU A 99 -12.21 5.69 -15.70
CA LEU A 99 -13.22 6.55 -15.07
C LEU A 99 -13.37 7.92 -15.76
N MET A 100 -12.31 8.42 -16.38
CA MET A 100 -12.37 9.64 -17.19
C MET A 100 -12.84 9.38 -18.62
N ALA A 101 -12.53 8.23 -19.22
CA ALA A 101 -12.98 7.90 -20.57
C ALA A 101 -14.50 7.70 -20.69
N ILE A 102 -15.19 7.43 -19.57
CA ILE A 102 -16.64 7.23 -19.51
C ILE A 102 -17.39 8.53 -19.12
N ARG A 103 -16.67 9.60 -18.75
CA ARG A 103 -17.25 10.92 -18.49
C ARG A 103 -17.30 11.78 -19.75
#